data_AF-A0A5K1FK07-F1
#
_entry.id   AF-A0A5K1FK07-F1
#
_cell.length_a   1.000
_cell.length_b   1.000
_cell.length_c   1.000
_cell.angle_alpha   90.00
_cell.angle_beta   90.00
_cell.angle_gamma   90.00
#
_symmetry.space_group_name_H-M   'P 1'
#
loop_
_entity.id
_entity.type
_entity.pdbx_description
1 polymer ?
#
loop_
_entity_poly.entity_id
_entity_poly.type
_entity_poly.pdbx_seq_one_letter_code
_entity_poly.pdbx_strand_id
1 'polypeptide(L)' 'FGLAEKVSTKADVYSYGILLLEVFTRRKPTDEQFDGDFSLRQLVAEAFPVALSEVIDSNLLNE' A
#
# COMPACT_ATOMS: atom_id res chain seq x y z
N PHE A 1 -4.69 -15.06 -22.50
CA PHE A 1 -4.92 -13.61 -22.52
C PHE A 1 -3.62 -12.92 -22.14
N GLY A 2 -2.73 -12.76 -23.12
CA GLY A 2 -1.51 -11.98 -22.98
C GLY A 2 -1.69 -10.69 -23.76
N LEU A 3 -2.38 -9.73 -23.16
CA LEU A 3 -2.37 -8.37 -23.67
C LEU A 3 -1.14 -7.73 -23.03
N ALA A 4 -0.23 -7.24 -23.88
CA ALA A 4 0.82 -6.33 -23.47
C ALA A 4 0.13 -5.11 -22.85
N GLU A 5 -0.09 -5.19 -21.54
CA GLU A 5 -0.62 -4.11 -20.74
C GLU A 5 0.35 -2.94 -20.92
N LYS A 6 -0.22 -1.76 -21.16
CA LYS A 6 0.52 -0.57 -21.58
C LYS A 6 1.53 -0.18 -20.51
N VAL A 7 2.75 -0.69 -20.62
CA VAL A 7 3.86 -0.37 -19.72
C VAL A 7 4.04 1.13 -19.76
N SER A 8 3.89 1.76 -18.61
CA SER A 8 3.98 3.20 -18.45
C SER A 8 4.71 3.50 -17.16
N THR A 9 5.66 4.42 -17.21
CA THR A 9 6.35 4.91 -16.01
C THR A 9 5.38 5.36 -14.92
N LYS A 10 4.21 5.89 -15.29
CA LYS A 10 3.17 6.25 -14.31
C LYS A 10 2.56 5.04 -13.60
N ALA A 11 2.30 3.96 -14.34
CA ALA A 11 1.82 2.71 -13.78
C ALA A 11 2.91 2.08 -12.89
N ASP A 12 4.16 2.08 -13.34
CA ASP A 12 5.29 1.55 -12.58
C ASP A 12 5.49 2.32 -11.26
N VAL A 13 5.43 3.66 -11.29
CA VAL A 13 5.52 4.50 -10.08
C VAL A 13 4.36 4.24 -9.13
N TYR A 14 3.14 4.06 -9.65
CA TYR A 14 1.99 3.74 -8.82
C TYR A 14 2.15 2.38 -8.14
N SER A 15 2.47 1.33 -8.90
CA SER A 15 2.67 -0.02 -8.39
C SER A 15 3.83 -0.08 -7.39
N TYR A 16 4.93 0.64 -7.65
CA TYR A 16 6.02 0.78 -6.71
C TYR A 16 5.59 1.46 -5.40
N GLY A 17 4.76 2.50 -5.49
CA GLY A 17 4.16 3.13 -4.31
C GLY A 17 3.34 2.15 -3.47
N ILE A 18 2.53 1.30 -4.10
CA ILE A 18 1.77 0.26 -3.39
C ILE A 18 2.71 -0.75 -2.71
N LEU A 19 3.74 -1.23 -3.42
CA LEU A 19 4.73 -2.15 -2.84
C LEU A 19 5.42 -1.57 -1.60
N LEU A 20 5.74 -0.27 -1.60
CA LEU A 20 6.30 0.40 -0.42
C LEU A 20 5.30 0.41 0.74
N LEU A 21 4.02 0.71 0.48
CA LEU A 21 2.99 0.64 1.51
C LEU A 21 2.86 -0.79 2.06
N GLU A 22 2.90 -1.81 1.21
CA GLU A 22 2.86 -3.21 1.64
C GLU A 22 4.01 -3.57 2.58
N VAL A 23 5.22 -3.09 2.27
CA VAL A 23 6.41 -3.29 3.13
C VAL A 23 6.23 -2.58 4.46
N PHE A 24 5.85 -1.29 4.43
CA PHE A 24 5.74 -0.49 5.65
C PHE A 24 4.62 -0.94 6.58
N THR A 25 3.51 -1.45 6.05
CA THR A 25 2.37 -1.88 6.89
C THR A 25 2.30 -3.38 7.09
N ARG A 26 3.10 -4.16 6.35
CA ARG A 26 3.05 -5.63 6.29
C ARG A 26 1.65 -6.19 5.93
N ARG A 27 0.92 -5.47 5.08
CA ARG A 27 -0.44 -5.81 4.62
C ARG A 27 -0.48 -5.83 3.11
N LYS A 28 -1.30 -6.66 2.50
CA LYS A 28 -1.45 -6.72 1.04
C LYS A 28 -2.66 -5.89 0.61
N PRO A 29 -2.63 -5.22 -0.56
CA PRO A 29 -3.79 -4.51 -1.09
C PRO A 29 -4.95 -5.47 -1.45
N THR A 30 -4.68 -6.78 -1.48
CA THR A 30 -5.65 -7.85 -1.76
C THR A 30 -6.17 -8.54 -0.49
N ASP A 31 -5.80 -8.07 0.71
CA ASP A 31 -6.36 -8.61 1.95
C ASP A 31 -7.87 -8.33 1.99
N GLU A 32 -8.67 -9.26 2.54
CA GLU A 32 -10.14 -9.18 2.54
C GLU A 32 -10.70 -7.88 3.18
N GLN A 33 -9.93 -7.26 4.08
CA GLN A 33 -10.31 -5.98 4.70
C GLN A 33 -10.30 -4.80 3.72
N PHE A 34 -9.67 -4.94 2.55
CA PHE A 34 -9.57 -3.91 1.52
C PHE A 34 -10.46 -4.27 0.34
N ASP A 35 -11.73 -3.90 0.43
CA ASP A 35 -12.71 -4.07 -0.63
C ASP A 35 -13.43 -2.77 -0.96
N GLY A 36 -14.04 -2.73 -2.15
CA GLY A 36 -14.86 -1.61 -2.61
C GLY A 36 -14.20 -0.24 -2.44
N ASP A 37 -14.68 0.51 -1.44
CA ASP A 37 -14.30 1.90 -1.17
C ASP A 37 -13.17 2.04 -0.13
N PHE A 38 -12.65 0.94 0.44
CA PHE A 38 -11.55 0.97 1.41
C PHE A 38 -10.31 0.25 0.89
N SER A 39 -9.20 0.99 0.78
CA SER A 39 -7.93 0.50 0.23
C SER A 39 -6.77 0.71 1.20
N LEU A 40 -5.69 -0.06 1.01
CA LEU A 40 -4.44 0.12 1.75
C LEU A 40 -3.92 1.57 1.69
N ARG A 41 -4.11 2.25 0.55
CA ARG A 41 -3.75 3.67 0.41
C ARG A 41 -4.59 4.57 1.30
N GLN A 42 -5.89 4.31 1.43
CA GLN A 42 -6.79 5.08 2.30
C GLN A 42 -6.46 4.87 3.78
N LEU A 43 -6.22 3.63 4.20
CA LEU A 43 -5.77 3.33 5.56
C LEU A 43 -4.55 4.18 5.97
N VAL A 44 -3.53 4.24 5.10
CA VAL A 44 -2.31 5.02 5.37
C VAL A 44 -2.58 6.52 5.31
N ALA A 45 -3.41 6.97 4.36
CA ALA A 45 -3.74 8.39 4.21
C ALA A 45 -4.54 8.94 5.42
N GLU A 46 -5.44 8.14 5.98
CA GLU A 46 -6.24 8.48 7.16
C GLU A 46 -5.39 8.50 8.44
N ALA A 47 -4.37 7.64 8.52
CA ALA A 47 -3.44 7.62 9.65
C ALA A 47 -2.38 8.73 9.58
N PHE A 48 -2.14 9.31 8.41
CA PHE A 48 -1.09 10.32 8.23
C PHE A 48 -1.50 11.69 8.79
N PRO A 49 -0.61 12.43 9.48
CA PRO A 49 0.70 12.01 10.01
C PRO A 49 0.64 11.44 11.44
N VAL A 50 -0.49 11.60 12.13
CA VAL A 50 -0.56 11.49 13.60
C VAL A 50 -0.57 10.03 14.07
N ALA A 51 -1.25 9.15 13.35
CA ALA A 51 -1.47 7.75 13.75
C ALA A 51 -0.64 6.75 12.92
N LEU A 52 0.42 7.22 12.23
CA LEU A 52 1.26 6.34 11.39
C LEU A 52 1.85 5.15 12.16
N SER A 53 2.22 5.34 13.43
CA SER A 53 2.76 4.27 14.28
C SER A 53 1.77 3.12 14.52
N GLU A 54 0.46 3.36 14.34
CA GLU A 54 -0.58 2.33 14.48
C GLU A 54 -0.72 1.46 13.22
N VAL A 55 -0.28 1.98 12.07
CA VAL A 55 -0.42 1.32 10.77
C VAL A 55 0.90 0.73 10.27
N ILE A 56 2.04 1.32 10.66
CA ILE A 56 3.38 0.82 10.33
C ILE A 56 3.66 -0.49 11.09
N ASP A 57 4.31 -1.45 10.43
CA ASP A 57 4.79 -2.69 11.03
C ASP A 57 5.74 -2.33 12.19
N SER A 58 5.36 -2.72 13.41
CA SER A 58 6.15 -2.46 14.61
C SER A 58 7.54 -3.09 14.53
N ASN A 59 7.75 -4.13 13.72
CA ASN A 59 9.09 -4.69 13.52
C ASN A 59 10.03 -3.72 12.78
N LEU A 60 9.51 -2.81 11.95
CA LEU A 60 10.29 -1.76 11.29
C LEU A 60 10.61 -0.57 12.20
N LEU A 61 9.88 -0.41 13.31
CA LEU A 61 10.09 0.68 14.26
C LEU A 61 11.14 0.33 15.34
N ASN A 62 11.55 -0.94 15.43
CA ASN A 62 12.43 -1.47 16.47
C ASN A 62 13.86 -1.77 15.97
N GLU A 63 14.33 -1.09 14.91
CA GLU A 63 15.73 -1.13 14.47
C GLU A 63 16.65 -0.20 15.25
#